data_AF-A0A1I3AZS0-F1
#
_entry.id   AF-A0A1I3AZS0-F1
#
_cell.length_a   1.000
_cell.length_b   1.000
_cell.length_c   1.000
_cell.angle_alpha   90.00
_cell.angle_beta   90.00
_cell.angle_gamma   90.00
#
_symmetry.space_group_name_H-M   'P 1'
#
loop_
_entity.id
_entity.type
_entity.pdbx_description
1 polymer ?
#
loop_
_entity_poly.entity_id
_entity_poly.type
_entity_poly.pdbx_seq_one_letter_code
_entity_poly.pdbx_strand_id
1 'polypeptide(L)'
;MKRILFYAVCAALLAVAMAFALGPAIAQSASAEAKSLKSPADFDSINNLKERSVALFNEMGKVLKHPRCVNCHPRGDSPLQGMEQQVHQPLVVRGMGNIGAPGMRCMTCHGPENVPYSTQEGSIPGHPKWHLAPPEQAWEGKSLAAICQQLKDQDRSHKTLAELQKHNATDTLVGWGWHPGEGRQPAPGTQKIFGDLTQAWIDSGAHCPQG
;
A
#
# COMPACT_ATOMS: atom_id res chain seq x y z
N MET A 1 86.28 12.92 -2.70
CA MET A 1 86.36 13.88 -1.57
C MET A 1 85.29 13.51 -0.52
N LYS A 2 85.40 14.03 0.72
CA LYS A 2 84.42 14.10 1.84
C LYS A 2 82.93 13.83 1.43
N ARG A 3 82.03 13.16 2.16
CA ARG A 3 81.87 12.50 3.52
C ARG A 3 80.57 11.61 3.43
N ILE A 4 80.24 10.54 4.19
CA ILE A 4 80.06 10.30 5.66
C ILE A 4 78.88 11.14 6.23
N LEU A 5 77.79 10.65 6.85
CA LEU A 5 77.26 9.34 7.38
C LEU A 5 75.70 9.36 7.19
N PHE A 6 74.77 8.41 7.42
CA PHE A 6 74.53 7.15 8.22
C PHE A 6 73.72 6.12 7.36
N TYR A 7 73.34 4.87 7.73
CA TYR A 7 73.26 4.06 8.98
C TYR A 7 71.96 4.06 9.85
N ALA A 8 70.84 3.48 9.34
CA ALA A 8 69.79 2.73 10.07
C ALA A 8 68.84 2.06 9.04
N VAL A 9 68.65 0.74 8.89
CA VAL A 9 68.70 -0.45 9.77
C VAL A 9 67.56 -0.49 10.81
N CYS A 10 66.49 -1.21 10.46
CA CYS A 10 65.95 -2.29 11.28
C CYS A 10 65.06 -3.22 10.43
N ALA A 11 65.11 -4.53 10.66
CA ALA A 11 64.33 -5.53 9.93
C ALA A 11 63.58 -6.45 10.91
N ALA A 12 62.27 -6.60 10.68
CA ALA A 12 61.38 -7.57 11.34
C ALA A 12 60.21 -7.78 10.36
N LEU A 13 60.04 -8.93 9.72
CA LEU A 13 59.63 -10.27 10.20
C LEU A 13 58.15 -10.52 9.91
N LEU A 14 57.84 -11.75 9.51
CA LEU A 14 56.53 -12.14 9.00
C LEU A 14 55.44 -12.15 10.08
N ALA A 15 54.23 -11.73 9.70
CA ALA A 15 52.98 -12.17 10.31
C ALA A 15 51.98 -12.49 9.19
N VAL A 16 51.29 -13.62 9.29
CA VAL A 16 50.33 -14.13 8.29
C VAL A 16 48.91 -14.04 8.85
N ALA A 17 47.92 -13.99 7.94
CA ALA A 17 46.47 -13.98 8.18
C ALA A 17 45.89 -12.59 8.58
N MET A 18 44.66 -12.22 8.21
CA MET A 18 43.56 -13.02 7.63
C MET A 18 42.98 -12.40 6.35
N ALA A 19 42.20 -13.19 5.58
CA ALA A 19 41.55 -12.72 4.36
C ALA A 19 40.35 -11.81 4.66
N PHE A 20 40.44 -10.53 4.27
CA PHE A 20 39.30 -9.61 4.28
C PHE A 20 38.36 -9.89 3.10
N ALA A 21 37.62 -10.99 3.18
CA ALA A 21 36.53 -11.33 2.27
C ALA A 21 35.26 -10.51 2.59
N LEU A 22 35.37 -9.17 2.56
CA LEU A 22 34.23 -8.25 2.61
C LEU A 22 33.51 -8.25 1.25
N GLY A 23 32.83 -9.36 0.95
CA GLY A 23 31.81 -9.36 -0.09
C GLY A 23 30.70 -8.37 0.28
N PRO A 24 30.10 -7.66 -0.70
CA PRO A 24 29.00 -6.77 -0.42
C PRO A 24 27.85 -7.56 0.22
N ALA A 25 27.31 -7.05 1.33
CA ALA A 25 26.17 -7.66 1.98
C ALA A 25 25.01 -7.74 0.97
N ILE A 26 24.50 -8.96 0.74
CA ILE A 26 23.36 -9.19 -0.14
C ILE A 26 22.21 -8.31 0.38
N ALA A 27 21.66 -7.47 -0.49
CA ALA A 27 20.62 -6.52 -0.13
C ALA A 27 19.45 -7.25 0.55
N GLN A 28 19.22 -6.96 1.82
CA GLN A 28 18.26 -7.68 2.64
C GLN A 28 16.85 -7.48 2.08
N SER A 29 16.25 -8.59 1.64
CA SER A 29 14.89 -9.06 1.98
C SER A 29 13.69 -8.10 1.88
N ALA A 30 13.82 -6.89 1.36
CA ALA A 30 12.76 -5.88 1.32
C ALA A 30 11.56 -6.29 0.46
N SER A 31 11.75 -7.22 -0.48
CA SER A 31 10.69 -7.86 -1.27
C SER A 31 9.92 -8.94 -0.52
N ALA A 32 10.45 -9.49 0.58
CA ALA A 32 9.83 -10.59 1.33
C ALA A 32 8.84 -10.13 2.40
N GLU A 33 8.95 -8.89 2.89
CA GLU A 33 8.10 -8.34 3.97
C GLU A 33 7.01 -7.36 3.48
N ALA A 34 6.65 -7.40 2.19
CA ALA A 34 5.32 -6.99 1.74
C ALA A 34 4.28 -8.03 2.23
N LYS A 35 4.10 -8.08 3.55
CA LYS A 35 3.48 -9.17 4.34
C LYS A 35 2.28 -9.78 3.62
N SER A 36 2.43 -11.06 3.26
CA SER A 36 1.46 -11.78 2.43
C SER A 36 0.05 -11.67 3.02
N LEU A 37 -0.86 -11.20 2.17
CA LEU A 37 -2.30 -11.28 2.42
C LEU A 37 -2.68 -12.76 2.35
N LYS A 38 -3.20 -13.29 3.45
CA LYS A 38 -3.64 -14.69 3.54
C LYS A 38 -4.80 -14.95 2.58
N SER A 39 -4.90 -16.20 2.12
CA SER A 39 -6.06 -16.68 1.39
C SER A 39 -7.24 -16.95 2.35
N PRO A 40 -8.48 -17.09 1.86
CA PRO A 40 -9.59 -17.55 2.68
C PRO A 40 -9.34 -18.91 3.35
N ALA A 41 -8.61 -19.81 2.66
CA ALA A 41 -8.31 -21.17 3.14
C ALA A 41 -7.47 -21.19 4.43
N ASP A 42 -6.65 -20.15 4.67
CA ASP A 42 -5.89 -19.96 5.91
C ASP A 42 -6.77 -19.74 7.16
N PHE A 43 -8.10 -19.65 6.99
CA PHE A 43 -9.10 -19.45 8.04
C PHE A 43 -10.11 -20.61 8.13
N ASP A 44 -9.97 -21.67 7.32
CA ASP A 44 -10.94 -22.77 7.24
C ASP A 44 -11.03 -23.62 8.52
N SER A 45 -9.98 -23.60 9.35
CA SER A 45 -9.95 -24.25 10.67
C SER A 45 -10.81 -23.55 11.73
N ILE A 46 -11.33 -22.34 11.46
CA ILE A 46 -12.16 -21.58 12.40
C ILE A 46 -13.62 -22.01 12.23
N ASN A 47 -14.03 -23.05 12.97
CA ASN A 47 -15.37 -23.64 12.88
C ASN A 47 -16.52 -22.68 13.25
N ASN A 48 -16.29 -21.68 14.11
CA ASN A 48 -17.30 -20.68 14.43
C ASN A 48 -17.36 -19.63 13.31
N LEU A 49 -18.44 -19.64 12.51
CA LEU A 49 -18.63 -18.72 11.39
C LEU A 49 -18.48 -17.24 11.77
N LYS A 50 -18.93 -16.83 12.96
CA LYS A 50 -18.80 -15.44 13.43
C LYS A 50 -17.34 -15.06 13.68
N GLU A 51 -16.57 -15.95 14.30
CA GLU A 51 -15.14 -15.74 14.55
C GLU A 51 -14.35 -15.78 13.23
N ARG A 52 -14.69 -16.70 12.32
CA ARG A 52 -14.08 -16.81 10.99
C ARG A 52 -14.34 -15.56 10.15
N SER A 53 -15.56 -15.05 10.15
CA SER A 53 -15.93 -13.80 9.46
C SER A 53 -15.16 -12.60 10.01
N VAL A 54 -15.05 -12.47 11.34
CA VAL A 54 -14.22 -11.43 11.96
C VAL A 54 -12.73 -11.58 11.62
N ALA A 55 -12.21 -12.81 11.59
CA ALA A 55 -10.82 -13.08 11.21
C ALA A 55 -10.53 -12.74 9.74
N LEU A 56 -11.43 -13.09 8.82
CA LEU A 56 -11.38 -12.72 7.40
C LEU A 56 -11.43 -11.20 7.22
N PHE A 57 -12.30 -10.49 7.96
CA PHE A 57 -12.33 -9.03 7.91
C PHE A 57 -11.08 -8.37 8.50
N ASN A 58 -10.49 -8.95 9.54
CA ASN A 58 -9.20 -8.50 10.08
C ASN A 58 -8.07 -8.63 9.05
N GLU A 59 -8.11 -9.67 8.21
CA GLU A 59 -7.17 -9.85 7.10
C GLU A 59 -7.43 -8.84 5.97
N MET A 60 -8.68 -8.65 5.54
CA MET A 60 -9.08 -7.57 4.61
C MET A 60 -8.64 -6.18 5.13
N GLY A 61 -8.65 -6.00 6.45
CA GLY A 61 -8.17 -4.79 7.13
C GLY A 61 -6.74 -4.39 6.80
N LYS A 62 -5.86 -5.35 6.44
CA LYS A 62 -4.50 -5.06 5.96
C LYS A 62 -4.48 -4.28 4.65
N VAL A 63 -5.46 -4.52 3.76
CA VAL A 63 -5.65 -3.78 2.52
C VAL A 63 -6.41 -2.49 2.79
N LEU A 64 -7.57 -2.56 3.45
CA LEU A 64 -8.45 -1.42 3.71
C LEU A 64 -7.76 -0.28 4.47
N LYS A 65 -6.83 -0.61 5.39
CA LYS A 65 -6.04 0.38 6.14
C LYS A 65 -4.65 0.66 5.55
N HIS A 66 -4.29 0.10 4.40
CA HIS A 66 -3.02 0.38 3.75
C HIS A 66 -3.01 1.82 3.20
N PRO A 67 -1.89 2.57 3.24
CA PRO A 67 -1.78 3.89 2.63
C PRO A 67 -2.26 3.94 1.18
N ARG A 68 -1.94 2.89 0.38
CA ARG A 68 -2.40 2.75 -1.01
C ARG A 68 -3.92 2.87 -1.20
N CYS A 69 -4.71 2.50 -0.19
CA CYS A 69 -6.18 2.60 -0.19
C CYS A 69 -6.67 3.83 0.58
N VAL A 70 -6.16 4.04 1.81
CA VAL A 70 -6.57 5.16 2.67
C VAL A 70 -6.27 6.53 2.04
N ASN A 71 -5.21 6.65 1.23
CA ASN A 71 -4.88 7.89 0.51
C ASN A 71 -5.96 8.32 -0.51
N CYS A 72 -6.74 7.36 -1.04
CA CYS A 72 -7.90 7.59 -1.90
C CYS A 72 -9.22 7.74 -1.11
N HIS A 73 -9.21 7.38 0.18
CA HIS A 73 -10.30 7.50 1.16
C HIS A 73 -9.95 8.49 2.30
N PRO A 74 -9.49 9.73 2.02
CA PRO A 74 -9.13 10.71 3.04
C PRO A 74 -10.38 11.24 3.77
N ARG A 75 -10.19 11.66 5.02
CA ARG A 75 -11.22 12.27 5.89
C ARG A 75 -11.35 13.77 5.62
N GLY A 76 -10.25 14.45 5.29
CA GLY A 76 -10.29 15.79 4.68
C GLY A 76 -10.57 15.71 3.18
N ASP A 77 -10.75 16.84 2.50
CA ASP A 77 -10.96 16.84 1.04
C ASP A 77 -9.69 16.67 0.21
N SER A 78 -8.50 16.93 0.77
CA SER A 78 -7.26 16.65 0.06
C SER A 78 -6.92 15.15 0.10
N PRO A 79 -6.49 14.55 -1.03
CA PRO A 79 -5.90 13.22 -1.01
C PRO A 79 -4.57 13.23 -0.25
N LEU A 80 -4.14 12.04 0.14
CA LEU A 80 -2.85 11.81 0.76
C LEU A 80 -1.89 11.14 -0.24
N GLN A 81 -0.60 11.10 0.07
CA GLN A 81 0.46 10.56 -0.78
C GLN A 81 1.56 9.89 0.06
N GLY A 82 2.40 9.08 -0.61
CA GLY A 82 3.44 8.28 0.06
C GLY A 82 2.87 7.13 0.90
N MET A 83 3.75 6.45 1.63
CA MET A 83 3.39 5.51 2.69
C MET A 83 3.19 6.24 4.04
N GLU A 84 3.78 7.43 4.13
CA GLU A 84 3.79 8.39 5.23
C GLU A 84 2.49 9.22 5.28
N GLN A 85 1.57 8.98 4.35
CA GLN A 85 0.23 9.57 4.25
C GLN A 85 0.22 11.11 4.33
N GLN A 86 1.22 11.75 3.72
CA GLN A 86 1.33 13.21 3.67
C GLN A 86 0.24 13.80 2.79
N VAL A 87 -0.16 15.06 2.99
CA VAL A 87 -1.10 15.74 2.08
C VAL A 87 -0.50 15.82 0.68
N HIS A 88 -1.31 15.55 -0.34
CA HIS A 88 -0.92 15.58 -1.76
C HIS A 88 -0.23 16.90 -2.14
N GLN A 89 0.82 16.81 -2.97
CA GLN A 89 1.55 17.97 -3.51
C GLN A 89 1.58 17.91 -5.06
N PRO A 90 1.20 18.98 -5.78
CA PRO A 90 0.62 20.22 -5.26
C PRO A 90 -0.71 19.98 -4.52
N LEU A 91 -1.10 20.90 -3.64
CA LEU A 91 -2.33 20.79 -2.87
C LEU A 91 -3.55 20.77 -3.79
N VAL A 92 -4.29 19.66 -3.79
CA VAL A 92 -5.57 19.49 -4.50
C VAL A 92 -6.69 19.14 -3.50
N VAL A 93 -7.95 19.32 -3.91
CA VAL A 93 -9.14 19.01 -3.10
C VAL A 93 -10.16 18.19 -3.91
N ARG A 94 -10.90 17.30 -3.24
CA ARG A 94 -11.88 16.34 -3.79
C ARG A 94 -12.78 16.95 -4.87
N GLY A 95 -13.42 18.06 -4.55
CA GLY A 95 -14.26 18.83 -5.47
C GLY A 95 -15.49 18.07 -6.00
N MET A 96 -16.27 18.73 -6.85
CA MET A 96 -17.48 18.14 -7.44
C MET A 96 -17.12 16.93 -8.31
N GLY A 97 -17.66 15.76 -7.96
CA GLY A 97 -17.41 14.49 -8.64
C GLY A 97 -16.14 13.76 -8.19
N ASN A 98 -15.49 14.19 -7.10
CA ASN A 98 -14.26 13.59 -6.56
C ASN A 98 -13.03 13.65 -7.50
N ILE A 99 -13.05 14.56 -8.48
CA ILE A 99 -12.07 14.69 -9.58
C ILE A 99 -11.31 16.03 -9.57
N GLY A 100 -11.21 16.71 -8.42
CA GLY A 100 -10.50 17.98 -8.28
C GLY A 100 -11.41 19.21 -8.36
N ALA A 101 -10.88 20.40 -8.08
CA ALA A 101 -11.59 21.67 -8.17
C ALA A 101 -11.68 22.20 -9.63
N PRO A 102 -12.59 23.14 -9.94
CA PRO A 102 -12.52 23.91 -11.20
C PRO A 102 -11.13 24.55 -11.37
N GLY A 103 -10.56 24.46 -12.57
CA GLY A 103 -9.18 24.92 -12.86
C GLY A 103 -8.05 24.01 -12.32
N MET A 104 -8.38 23.04 -11.45
CA MET A 104 -7.43 22.13 -10.82
C MET A 104 -8.06 20.72 -10.70
N ARG A 105 -8.42 20.15 -11.86
CA ARG A 105 -8.96 18.78 -11.95
C ARG A 105 -7.80 17.79 -11.87
N CYS A 106 -8.03 16.62 -11.27
CA CYS A 106 -6.98 15.61 -11.10
C CYS A 106 -6.35 15.21 -12.45
N MET A 107 -7.17 15.08 -13.50
CA MET A 107 -6.75 14.69 -14.85
C MET A 107 -5.91 15.75 -15.60
N THR A 108 -5.66 16.92 -15.00
CA THR A 108 -4.64 17.87 -15.48
C THR A 108 -3.22 17.31 -15.31
N CYS A 109 -3.00 16.43 -14.33
CA CYS A 109 -1.73 15.74 -14.10
C CYS A 109 -1.86 14.22 -14.27
N HIS A 110 -2.94 13.63 -13.77
CA HIS A 110 -3.16 12.18 -13.73
C HIS A 110 -3.74 11.67 -15.07
N GLY A 111 -2.88 11.08 -15.90
CA GLY A 111 -3.26 10.50 -17.18
C GLY A 111 -4.04 9.18 -17.07
N PRO A 112 -4.31 8.52 -18.21
CA PRO A 112 -4.96 7.20 -18.23
C PRO A 112 -4.06 6.07 -17.67
N GLU A 113 -2.76 6.31 -17.56
CA GLU A 113 -1.73 5.33 -17.17
C GLU A 113 -0.68 5.99 -16.26
N ASN A 114 0.13 5.19 -15.58
CA ASN A 114 1.23 5.69 -14.74
C ASN A 114 2.37 6.22 -15.62
N VAL A 115 2.88 7.43 -15.32
CA VAL A 115 3.95 8.09 -16.10
C VAL A 115 5.20 8.27 -15.23
N PRO A 116 6.32 7.58 -15.50
CA PRO A 116 7.57 7.79 -14.76
C PRO A 116 8.03 9.25 -14.74
N TYR A 117 8.66 9.68 -13.64
CA TYR A 117 9.30 10.99 -13.58
C TYR A 117 10.59 11.00 -14.42
N SER A 118 10.87 12.09 -15.13
CA SER A 118 12.05 12.20 -16.01
C SER A 118 13.35 12.58 -15.29
N THR A 119 13.29 12.92 -13.99
CA THR A 119 14.40 13.52 -13.23
C THR A 119 14.70 12.84 -11.89
N GLN A 120 13.90 11.86 -11.47
CA GLN A 120 14.01 11.18 -10.18
C GLN A 120 13.28 9.83 -10.23
N GLU A 121 13.52 8.95 -9.25
CA GLU A 121 12.69 7.75 -9.07
C GLU A 121 11.23 8.13 -8.76
N GLY A 122 10.30 7.35 -9.30
CA GLY A 122 8.86 7.49 -9.08
C GLY A 122 8.09 7.74 -10.38
N SER A 123 6.80 8.00 -10.23
CA SER A 123 5.87 8.24 -11.35
C SER A 123 4.72 9.16 -10.93
N ILE A 124 4.07 9.83 -11.87
CA ILE A 124 2.70 10.33 -11.68
C ILE A 124 1.75 9.14 -11.79
N PRO A 125 0.83 8.91 -10.82
CA PRO A 125 -0.12 7.80 -10.91
C PRO A 125 -1.23 8.13 -11.90
N GLY A 126 -1.78 7.13 -12.59
CA GLY A 126 -2.83 7.33 -13.58
C GLY A 126 -3.72 6.12 -13.84
N HIS A 127 -4.96 6.40 -14.22
CA HIS A 127 -6.03 5.44 -14.56
C HIS A 127 -7.16 6.20 -15.29
N PRO A 128 -7.89 5.61 -16.27
CA PRO A 128 -8.91 6.36 -17.03
C PRO A 128 -10.13 6.82 -16.21
N LYS A 129 -10.25 6.35 -14.95
CA LYS A 129 -11.27 6.76 -13.98
C LYS A 129 -10.64 7.38 -12.72
N TRP A 130 -9.55 8.12 -12.82
CA TRP A 130 -8.83 8.62 -11.63
C TRP A 130 -9.67 9.64 -10.82
N HIS A 131 -10.19 9.20 -9.66
CA HIS A 131 -10.98 9.99 -8.72
C HIS A 131 -10.76 9.52 -7.27
N LEU A 132 -11.18 10.33 -6.28
CA LEU A 132 -11.23 9.90 -4.88
C LEU A 132 -12.54 9.17 -4.56
N ALA A 133 -12.59 8.49 -3.42
CA ALA A 133 -13.86 8.08 -2.83
C ALA A 133 -14.73 9.31 -2.47
N PRO A 134 -16.06 9.19 -2.34
CA PRO A 134 -16.89 10.24 -1.76
C PRO A 134 -16.61 10.40 -0.25
N PRO A 135 -16.92 11.57 0.37
CA PRO A 135 -16.65 11.84 1.79
C PRO A 135 -17.21 10.78 2.76
N GLU A 136 -18.39 10.25 2.45
CA GLU A 136 -19.12 9.24 3.23
C GLU A 136 -18.33 7.91 3.35
N GLN A 137 -17.40 7.69 2.43
CA GLN A 137 -16.52 6.53 2.28
C GLN A 137 -15.09 6.76 2.81
N ALA A 138 -14.81 7.90 3.46
CA ALA A 138 -13.53 8.15 4.11
C ALA A 138 -13.15 7.06 5.14
N TRP A 139 -11.89 6.63 5.15
CA TRP A 139 -11.33 5.60 6.06
C TRP A 139 -10.17 6.09 6.92
N GLU A 140 -9.53 7.22 6.56
CA GLU A 140 -8.47 7.86 7.34
C GLU A 140 -8.87 8.01 8.82
N GLY A 141 -8.01 7.51 9.72
CA GLY A 141 -8.20 7.57 11.17
C GLY A 141 -9.26 6.62 11.76
N LYS A 142 -10.00 5.85 10.97
CA LYS A 142 -11.07 4.96 11.50
C LYS A 142 -10.52 3.68 12.16
N SER A 143 -11.27 3.18 13.15
CA SER A 143 -11.13 1.80 13.63
C SER A 143 -11.59 0.82 12.55
N LEU A 144 -11.09 -0.42 12.59
CA LEU A 144 -11.48 -1.42 11.59
C LEU A 144 -12.95 -1.83 11.72
N ALA A 145 -13.50 -1.80 12.94
CA ALA A 145 -14.93 -1.95 13.20
C ALA A 145 -15.75 -0.84 12.52
N ALA A 146 -15.33 0.42 12.63
CA ALA A 146 -16.01 1.55 11.99
C ALA A 146 -15.98 1.48 10.45
N ILE A 147 -14.88 0.99 9.84
CA ILE A 147 -14.81 0.70 8.40
C ILE A 147 -15.75 -0.45 8.02
N CYS A 148 -15.82 -1.51 8.84
CA CYS A 148 -16.72 -2.64 8.59
C CYS A 148 -18.19 -2.21 8.54
N GLN A 149 -18.67 -1.47 9.54
CA GLN A 149 -20.06 -0.99 9.54
C GLN A 149 -20.34 -0.07 8.35
N GLN A 150 -19.40 0.82 8.01
CA GLN A 150 -19.46 1.71 6.84
C GLN A 150 -19.52 0.98 5.49
N LEU A 151 -18.95 -0.22 5.38
CA LEU A 151 -19.04 -1.05 4.17
C LEU A 151 -20.39 -1.78 4.04
N LYS A 152 -21.04 -2.10 5.16
CA LYS A 152 -22.35 -2.76 5.22
C LYS A 152 -23.53 -1.79 5.09
N ASP A 153 -23.33 -0.54 5.51
CA ASP A 153 -24.26 0.57 5.43
C ASP A 153 -24.39 1.07 3.98
N GLN A 154 -25.49 0.71 3.32
CA GLN A 154 -25.69 1.01 1.89
C GLN A 154 -25.86 2.51 1.60
N ASP A 155 -26.37 3.28 2.57
CA ASP A 155 -26.51 4.74 2.44
C ASP A 155 -25.13 5.43 2.40
N ARG A 156 -24.05 4.72 2.76
CA ARG A 156 -22.67 5.22 2.76
C ARG A 156 -21.73 4.46 1.82
N SER A 157 -21.87 3.14 1.67
CA SER A 157 -21.09 2.34 0.71
C SER A 157 -21.59 2.50 -0.74
N HIS A 158 -22.86 2.87 -0.89
CA HIS A 158 -23.64 2.91 -2.13
C HIS A 158 -23.59 1.58 -2.91
N LYS A 159 -23.48 0.45 -2.18
CA LYS A 159 -23.33 -0.90 -2.73
C LYS A 159 -23.99 -1.93 -1.81
N THR A 160 -24.71 -2.88 -2.39
CA THR A 160 -24.98 -4.17 -1.74
C THR A 160 -23.68 -4.93 -1.47
N LEU A 161 -23.71 -5.94 -0.60
CA LEU A 161 -22.52 -6.78 -0.34
C LEU A 161 -21.98 -7.47 -1.61
N ALA A 162 -22.85 -7.85 -2.55
CA ALA A 162 -22.43 -8.43 -3.83
C ALA A 162 -21.72 -7.41 -4.74
N GLU A 163 -22.20 -6.17 -4.79
CA GLU A 163 -21.55 -5.09 -5.53
C GLU A 163 -20.24 -4.64 -4.88
N LEU A 164 -20.16 -4.67 -3.54
CA LEU A 164 -18.92 -4.46 -2.79
C LEU A 164 -17.89 -5.56 -3.10
N GLN A 165 -18.30 -6.83 -3.14
CA GLN A 165 -17.42 -7.92 -3.54
C GLN A 165 -16.89 -7.72 -4.96
N LYS A 166 -17.79 -7.43 -5.92
CA LYS A 166 -17.42 -7.16 -7.31
C LYS A 166 -16.47 -5.97 -7.44
N HIS A 167 -16.71 -4.89 -6.69
CA HIS A 167 -15.85 -3.71 -6.66
C HIS A 167 -14.46 -4.06 -6.11
N ASN A 168 -14.37 -4.70 -4.94
CA ASN A 168 -13.11 -5.14 -4.35
C ASN A 168 -12.33 -6.07 -5.29
N ALA A 169 -13.02 -7.02 -5.94
CA ALA A 169 -12.41 -8.06 -6.77
C ALA A 169 -12.05 -7.62 -8.21
N THR A 170 -12.78 -6.66 -8.80
CA THR A 170 -12.70 -6.39 -10.26
C THR A 170 -12.76 -4.91 -10.67
N ASP A 171 -12.93 -3.95 -9.74
CA ASP A 171 -12.85 -2.54 -10.10
C ASP A 171 -11.41 -2.18 -10.47
N THR A 172 -11.22 -1.56 -11.64
CA THR A 172 -9.89 -1.27 -12.19
C THR A 172 -9.19 -0.11 -11.49
N LEU A 173 -9.93 0.83 -10.87
CA LEU A 173 -9.34 1.87 -10.03
C LEU A 173 -8.89 1.30 -8.67
N VAL A 174 -9.63 0.33 -8.13
CA VAL A 174 -9.19 -0.43 -6.94
C VAL A 174 -7.98 -1.29 -7.30
N GLY A 175 -8.00 -1.95 -8.46
CA GLY A 175 -6.92 -2.79 -8.99
C GLY A 175 -5.59 -2.05 -9.21
N TRP A 176 -5.64 -0.74 -9.52
CA TRP A 176 -4.46 0.13 -9.55
C TRP A 176 -3.64 0.05 -8.26
N GLY A 177 -4.27 -0.26 -7.11
CA GLY A 177 -3.59 -0.45 -5.83
C GLY A 177 -2.45 -1.49 -5.86
N TRP A 178 -2.52 -2.50 -6.72
CA TRP A 178 -1.47 -3.51 -6.89
C TRP A 178 -0.54 -3.22 -8.08
N HIS A 179 -0.84 -2.21 -8.90
CA HIS A 179 -0.04 -1.77 -10.04
C HIS A 179 0.21 -0.24 -10.02
N PRO A 180 0.81 0.31 -8.94
CA PRO A 180 0.84 1.76 -8.69
C PRO A 180 1.85 2.57 -9.51
N GLY A 181 2.57 1.93 -10.44
CA GLY A 181 3.66 2.53 -11.22
C GLY A 181 5.02 2.49 -10.52
N GLU A 182 6.01 3.07 -11.18
CA GLU A 182 7.41 3.10 -10.73
C GLU A 182 7.58 3.84 -9.39
N GLY A 183 8.56 3.41 -8.59
CA GLY A 183 8.90 3.97 -7.27
C GLY A 183 7.79 3.84 -6.21
N ARG A 184 6.88 2.86 -6.34
CA ARG A 184 5.73 2.71 -5.43
C ARG A 184 5.49 1.29 -4.93
N GLN A 185 5.38 1.15 -3.62
CA GLN A 185 4.92 -0.06 -2.97
C GLN A 185 3.45 -0.39 -3.33
N PRO A 186 3.12 -1.61 -3.77
CA PRO A 186 1.75 -2.06 -4.01
C PRO A 186 0.99 -2.28 -2.68
N ALA A 187 -0.34 -2.47 -2.77
CA ALA A 187 -1.13 -3.00 -1.66
C ALA A 187 -0.74 -4.47 -1.34
N PRO A 188 -0.99 -4.96 -0.11
CA PRO A 188 -0.67 -6.34 0.26
C PRO A 188 -1.38 -7.40 -0.61
N GLY A 189 -0.67 -8.49 -0.93
CA GLY A 189 -1.23 -9.61 -1.69
C GLY A 189 -1.58 -9.28 -3.14
N THR A 190 -2.80 -9.61 -3.56
CA THR A 190 -3.34 -9.31 -4.90
C THR A 190 -4.81 -8.90 -4.81
N GLN A 191 -5.32 -8.20 -5.83
CA GLN A 191 -6.75 -7.86 -5.90
C GLN A 191 -7.63 -9.12 -5.86
N LYS A 192 -7.20 -10.22 -6.50
CA LYS A 192 -7.94 -11.49 -6.46
C LYS A 192 -8.10 -11.99 -5.01
N ILE A 193 -7.02 -12.06 -4.24
CA ILE A 193 -7.08 -12.51 -2.84
C ILE A 193 -7.96 -11.58 -2.00
N PHE A 194 -7.91 -10.27 -2.23
CA PHE A 194 -8.80 -9.31 -1.56
C PHE A 194 -10.28 -9.52 -1.92
N GLY A 195 -10.59 -9.84 -3.19
CA GLY A 195 -11.92 -10.23 -3.66
C GLY A 195 -12.40 -11.56 -3.10
N ASP A 196 -11.51 -12.56 -3.02
CA ASP A 196 -11.77 -13.89 -2.44
C ASP A 196 -12.06 -13.78 -0.94
N LEU A 197 -11.26 -13.00 -0.20
CA LEU A 197 -11.49 -12.68 1.22
C LEU A 197 -12.81 -11.92 1.43
N THR A 198 -13.14 -10.98 0.54
CA THR A 198 -14.42 -10.24 0.61
C THR A 198 -15.61 -11.19 0.44
N GLN A 199 -15.54 -12.15 -0.49
CA GLN A 199 -16.58 -13.17 -0.66
C GLN A 199 -16.70 -14.06 0.58
N ALA A 200 -15.58 -14.62 1.05
CA ALA A 200 -15.59 -15.49 2.24
C ALA A 200 -16.08 -14.78 3.52
N TRP A 201 -15.79 -13.48 3.68
CA TRP A 201 -16.35 -12.65 4.75
C TRP A 201 -17.87 -12.53 4.66
N ILE A 202 -18.42 -12.35 3.47
CA ILE A 202 -19.87 -12.29 3.21
C ILE A 202 -20.51 -13.66 3.49
N ASP A 203 -19.96 -14.74 2.94
CA ASP A 203 -20.46 -16.12 3.09
C ASP A 203 -20.50 -16.57 4.56
N SER A 204 -19.60 -16.03 5.40
CA SER A 204 -19.54 -16.28 6.85
C SER A 204 -20.39 -15.31 7.69
N GLY A 205 -21.25 -14.49 7.06
CA GLY A 205 -22.24 -13.63 7.73
C GLY A 205 -21.91 -12.14 7.78
N ALA A 206 -20.84 -11.70 7.10
CA ALA A 206 -20.35 -10.33 7.06
C ALA A 206 -20.22 -9.69 8.47
N HIS A 207 -19.68 -10.43 9.46
CA HIS A 207 -19.56 -9.93 10.82
C HIS A 207 -18.40 -8.94 10.96
N CYS A 208 -18.57 -7.96 11.85
CA CYS A 208 -17.56 -6.93 12.12
C CYS A 208 -16.78 -7.23 13.41
N PRO A 209 -15.48 -6.89 13.47
CA PRO A 209 -14.75 -6.90 14.74
C PRO A 209 -15.38 -5.92 15.74
N GLN A 210 -15.12 -6.14 17.03
CA GLN A 210 -15.41 -5.17 18.09
C GLN A 210 -14.33 -4.06 18.08
N GLY A 211 -14.73 -2.82 18.37
CA GLY A 211 -13.88 -1.62 18.39
C GLY A 211 -14.60 -0.42 17.79
#